data_AF-A0A496WZN6-F1
#
_entry.id   AF-A0A496WZN6-F1
#
_cell.length_a   1.000
_cell.length_b   1.000
_cell.length_c   1.000
_cell.angle_alpha   90.00
_cell.angle_beta   90.00
_cell.angle_gamma   90.00
#
_symmetry.space_group_name_H-M   'P 1'
#
loop_
_entity.id
_entity.type
_entity.pdbx_description
1 polymer ?
#
loop_
_entity_poly.entity_id
_entity_poly.type
_entity_poly.pdbx_seq_one_letter_code
_entity_poly.pdbx_strand_id
1 'polypeptide(L)'
;MFLWPIPVLVILILGNIVDRSAVDELLSDPNTLVWGQAKQQLNVKVIKTTFGEQDHYEITFAGEKPWPVLIEKFTVNKDMFGGGFVKALQADSDAELEILAWGWHEQGQSFLLDFSEGHISKETFDRAPAEVQKSAMDWYEAYMSGGMTITLVGMLCFVYYMLVAVVYAVVRIVRRIRSINLAN
;
A
#
# COMPACT_ATOMS: atom_id res chain seq x y z
N MET A 1 -20.72 -30.31 -2.87
CA MET A 1 -20.53 -28.88 -3.19
C MET A 1 -19.13 -28.54 -2.74
N PHE A 2 -18.24 -28.21 -3.67
CA PHE A 2 -16.82 -28.02 -3.39
C PHE A 2 -16.62 -26.63 -2.78
N LEU A 3 -16.31 -26.58 -1.49
CA LEU A 3 -16.14 -25.34 -0.72
C LEU A 3 -14.71 -24.77 -0.79
N TRP A 4 -13.78 -25.42 -1.48
CA TRP A 4 -12.35 -25.07 -1.50
C TRP A 4 -12.02 -23.62 -1.93
N PRO A 5 -12.80 -22.91 -2.76
CA PRO A 5 -12.49 -21.51 -3.09
C PRO A 5 -12.58 -20.58 -1.86
N ILE A 6 -13.43 -20.90 -0.88
CA ILE A 6 -13.60 -20.08 0.33
C ILE A 6 -12.34 -20.15 1.23
N PRO A 7 -11.81 -21.33 1.63
CA PRO A 7 -10.55 -21.42 2.37
C PRO A 7 -9.38 -20.73 1.67
N VAL A 8 -9.26 -20.86 0.34
CA VAL A 8 -8.20 -20.18 -0.42
C VAL A 8 -8.30 -18.67 -0.30
N LEU A 9 -9.50 -18.11 -0.48
CA LEU A 9 -9.73 -16.68 -0.35
C LEU A 9 -9.45 -16.17 1.07
N VAL A 10 -9.85 -16.93 2.10
CA VAL A 10 -9.54 -16.60 3.50
C VAL A 10 -8.04 -16.58 3.76
N ILE A 11 -7.29 -17.58 3.29
CA ILE A 11 -5.83 -17.63 3.45
C ILE A 11 -5.17 -16.42 2.78
N LEU A 12 -5.59 -16.06 1.56
CA LEU A 12 -5.05 -14.91 0.84
C LEU A 12 -5.33 -13.59 1.56
N ILE A 13 -6.54 -13.40 2.09
CA ILE A 13 -6.90 -12.20 2.85
C ILE A 13 -6.06 -12.10 4.12
N LEU A 14 -5.94 -13.20 4.87
CA LEU A 14 -5.16 -13.22 6.11
C LEU A 14 -3.67 -12.96 5.84
N GLY A 15 -3.11 -13.59 4.80
CA GLY A 15 -1.73 -13.34 4.37
C GLY A 15 -1.51 -11.86 4.04
N ASN A 16 -2.41 -11.26 3.25
CA ASN A 16 -2.29 -9.84 2.88
C ASN A 16 -2.39 -8.89 4.08
N ILE A 17 -3.22 -9.22 5.09
CA ILE A 17 -3.28 -8.45 6.34
C ILE A 17 -1.96 -8.53 7.10
N VAL A 18 -1.36 -9.73 7.18
CA VAL A 18 -0.06 -9.93 7.84
C VAL A 18 1.04 -9.16 7.11
N ASP A 19 1.09 -9.24 5.78
CA ASP A 19 2.09 -8.54 4.96
C ASP A 19 1.99 -7.03 5.15
N ARG A 20 0.76 -6.48 5.13
CA ARG A 20 0.53 -5.04 5.39
C ARG A 20 0.96 -4.61 6.78
N SER A 21 0.67 -5.43 7.80
CA SER A 21 1.09 -5.16 9.18
C SER A 21 2.61 -5.12 9.30
N ALA A 22 3.32 -6.07 8.68
CA ALA A 22 4.78 -6.11 8.70
C ALA A 22 5.39 -4.87 8.02
N VAL A 23 4.81 -4.43 6.89
CA VAL A 23 5.21 -3.20 6.22
C VAL A 23 4.92 -1.97 7.06
N ASP A 24 3.77 -1.89 7.71
CA ASP A 24 3.39 -0.73 8.55
C ASP A 24 4.27 -0.60 9.80
N GLU A 25 4.78 -1.72 10.34
CA GLU A 25 5.76 -1.73 11.42
C GLU A 25 7.11 -1.14 10.98
N LEU A 26 7.51 -1.37 9.72
CA LEU A 26 8.73 -0.83 9.12
C LEU A 26 8.56 0.65 8.70
N LEU A 27 7.39 1.00 8.17
CA LEU A 27 7.08 2.31 7.59
C LEU A 27 6.16 3.11 8.52
N SER A 28 6.79 3.84 9.44
CA SER A 28 6.13 4.69 10.43
C SER A 28 5.49 5.94 9.82
N ASP A 29 4.48 6.49 10.48
CA ASP A 29 3.89 7.77 10.08
C ASP A 29 4.86 8.93 10.40
N PRO A 30 5.28 9.74 9.42
CA PRO A 30 6.20 10.84 9.60
C PRO A 30 5.50 12.07 10.22
N ASN A 31 4.17 12.09 10.25
CA ASN A 31 3.45 13.21 10.86
C ASN A 31 3.72 13.25 12.37
N THR A 32 4.07 14.42 12.89
CA THR A 32 4.49 14.65 14.29
C THR A 32 5.83 14.05 14.68
N LEU A 33 6.62 13.56 13.71
CA LEU A 33 8.00 13.15 13.96
C LEU A 33 8.82 14.36 14.45
N VAL A 34 9.53 14.17 15.57
CA VAL A 34 10.55 15.10 16.04
C VAL A 34 11.88 14.59 15.51
N TRP A 35 12.43 15.30 14.55
CA TRP A 35 13.59 14.89 13.77
C TRP A 35 14.86 15.58 14.27
N GLY A 36 15.94 14.83 14.46
CA GLY A 36 17.21 15.32 15.02
C GLY A 36 17.32 15.31 16.55
N GLN A 37 18.50 15.69 17.06
CA GLN A 37 18.81 15.68 18.50
C GLN A 37 18.94 17.08 19.12
N ALA A 38 18.51 17.18 20.38
CA ALA A 38 18.68 18.33 21.27
C ALA A 38 18.28 19.70 20.66
N LYS A 39 19.24 20.57 20.34
CA LYS A 39 19.00 21.97 19.93
C LYS A 39 18.68 22.16 18.45
N GLN A 40 18.69 21.10 17.66
CA GLN A 40 18.44 21.13 16.21
C GLN A 40 17.20 20.33 15.82
N GLN A 41 16.23 20.21 16.74
CA GLN A 41 15.00 19.47 16.48
C GLN A 41 14.12 20.17 15.45
N LEU A 42 13.63 19.38 14.49
CA LEU A 42 12.63 19.78 13.52
C LEU A 42 11.36 18.96 13.73
N ASN A 43 10.24 19.64 13.86
CA ASN A 43 8.93 19.01 13.83
C ASN A 43 8.52 18.80 12.37
N VAL A 44 8.22 17.56 12.03
CA VAL A 44 7.74 17.16 10.72
C VAL A 44 6.22 17.13 10.76
N LYS A 45 5.60 17.84 9.81
CA LYS A 45 4.17 17.79 9.60
C LYS A 45 3.90 17.36 8.17
N VAL A 46 3.20 16.25 8.00
CA VAL A 46 2.78 15.76 6.70
C VAL A 46 1.29 15.94 6.56
N ILE A 47 0.88 16.75 5.59
CA ILE A 47 -0.53 16.95 5.26
C ILE A 47 -0.79 16.26 3.93
N LYS A 48 -1.75 15.33 3.93
CA LYS A 48 -2.24 14.66 2.75
C LYS A 48 -3.58 15.26 2.34
N THR A 49 -3.69 15.68 1.08
CA THR A 49 -4.95 16.09 0.46
C THR A 49 -5.20 15.24 -0.78
N THR A 50 -6.39 14.65 -0.91
CA THR A 50 -6.75 13.81 -2.04
C THR A 50 -7.69 14.56 -2.98
N PHE A 51 -7.33 14.61 -4.27
CA PHE A 51 -8.16 15.16 -5.34
C PHE A 51 -8.28 14.13 -6.47
N GLY A 52 -9.47 13.53 -6.60
CA GLY A 52 -9.68 12.44 -7.55
C GLY A 52 -8.78 11.25 -7.25
N GLU A 53 -7.98 10.85 -8.23
CA GLU A 53 -7.01 9.75 -8.12
C GLU A 53 -5.61 10.22 -7.69
N GLN A 54 -5.43 11.50 -7.38
CA GLN A 54 -4.15 12.05 -6.94
C GLN A 54 -4.14 12.30 -5.43
N ASP A 55 -3.05 11.88 -4.79
CA ASP A 55 -2.71 12.28 -3.43
C ASP A 55 -1.62 13.34 -3.48
N HIS A 56 -1.88 14.49 -2.90
CA HIS A 56 -0.92 15.57 -2.73
C HIS A 56 -0.44 15.61 -1.28
N TYR A 57 0.85 15.44 -1.10
CA TYR A 57 1.54 15.52 0.18
C TYR A 57 2.29 16.84 0.27
N GLU A 58 2.11 17.52 1.39
CA GLU A 58 2.92 18.66 1.80
C GLU A 58 3.66 18.29 3.08
N ILE A 59 4.99 18.26 3.00
CA ILE A 59 5.90 17.89 4.07
C ILE A 59 6.53 19.18 4.59
N THR A 60 6.14 19.60 5.79
CA THR A 60 6.62 20.83 6.41
C THR A 60 7.58 20.51 7.54
N PHE A 61 8.72 21.18 7.55
CA PHE A 61 9.73 21.10 8.59
C PHE A 61 9.74 22.40 9.37
N ALA A 62 9.48 22.35 10.68
CA ALA A 62 9.46 23.53 11.55
C ALA A 62 10.42 23.35 12.73
N GLY A 63 11.37 24.27 12.89
CA GLY A 63 12.23 24.31 14.08
C GLY A 63 11.55 24.98 15.29
N GLU A 64 12.33 25.40 16.29
CA GLU A 64 11.81 26.10 17.48
C GLU A 64 11.13 27.45 17.19
N LYS A 65 11.32 28.03 15.99
CA LYS A 65 10.69 29.28 15.56
C LYS A 65 9.40 29.00 14.77
N PRO A 66 8.40 29.89 14.83
CA PRO A 66 7.08 29.67 14.24
C PRO A 66 7.03 29.66 12.69
N TRP A 67 8.16 29.65 12.00
CA TRP A 67 8.25 29.65 10.54
C TRP A 67 8.78 28.32 10.03
N PRO A 68 8.22 27.77 8.93
CA PRO A 68 8.74 26.56 8.33
C PRO A 68 10.16 26.81 7.81
N VAL A 69 11.07 25.89 8.13
CA VAL A 69 12.45 25.84 7.64
C VAL A 69 12.47 25.36 6.20
N LEU A 70 11.63 24.38 5.87
CA LEU A 70 11.51 23.79 4.54
C LEU A 70 10.08 23.29 4.32
N ILE A 71 9.60 23.39 3.09
CA ILE A 71 8.35 22.77 2.64
C ILE A 71 8.65 22.00 1.36
N GLU A 72 8.43 20.69 1.41
CA GLU A 72 8.51 19.81 0.26
C GLU A 72 7.11 19.37 -0.17
N LYS A 73 6.91 19.21 -1.47
CA LYS A 73 5.65 18.75 -2.03
C LYS A 73 5.88 17.52 -2.88
N PHE A 74 4.97 16.56 -2.74
CA PHE A 74 5.02 15.33 -3.49
C PHE A 74 3.60 14.94 -3.92
N THR A 75 3.43 14.53 -5.17
CA THR A 75 2.13 14.11 -5.69
C THR A 75 2.25 12.67 -6.14
N VAL A 76 1.26 11.86 -5.79
CA VAL A 76 1.17 10.44 -6.16
C VAL A 76 -0.07 10.25 -7.00
N ASN A 77 0.09 9.64 -8.18
CA ASN A 77 -1.03 9.18 -8.98
C ASN A 77 -1.42 7.74 -8.59
N LYS A 78 -2.69 7.54 -8.23
CA LYS A 78 -3.26 6.23 -7.88
C LYS A 78 -3.99 5.54 -9.03
N ASP A 79 -4.03 6.16 -10.20
CA ASP A 79 -4.63 5.56 -11.39
C ASP A 79 -3.84 4.33 -11.88
N MET A 80 -4.52 3.39 -12.52
CA MET A 80 -3.96 2.21 -13.17
C MET A 80 -2.98 1.42 -12.27
N PHE A 81 -3.41 1.12 -11.03
CA PHE A 81 -2.60 0.42 -10.03
C PHE A 81 -1.33 1.19 -9.60
N GLY A 82 -1.32 2.49 -9.83
CA GLY A 82 -0.37 3.41 -9.24
C GLY A 82 -0.64 3.56 -7.75
N GLY A 83 0.40 3.93 -7.00
CA GLY A 83 0.32 4.07 -5.56
C GLY A 83 1.58 4.71 -5.04
N GLY A 84 1.54 5.15 -3.80
CA GLY A 84 2.66 5.84 -3.20
C GLY A 84 2.30 6.37 -1.83
N PHE A 85 3.32 6.83 -1.13
CA PHE A 85 3.24 7.24 0.25
C PHE A 85 4.31 8.26 0.61
N VAL A 86 4.11 8.89 1.76
CA VAL A 86 5.17 9.58 2.50
C VAL A 86 5.24 8.92 3.86
N LYS A 87 6.37 8.27 4.16
CA LYS A 87 6.57 7.47 5.38
C LYS A 87 7.94 7.74 6.00
N ALA A 88 8.03 7.56 7.31
CA ALA A 88 9.30 7.54 8.02
C ALA A 88 9.82 6.09 8.09
N LEU A 89 11.10 5.89 7.88
CA LEU A 89 11.76 4.60 8.05
C LEU A 89 13.17 4.76 8.58
N GLN A 90 13.72 3.70 9.15
CA GLN A 90 15.12 3.65 9.53
C GLN A 90 15.92 3.12 8.32
N ALA A 91 16.87 3.88 7.80
CA ALA A 91 17.80 3.39 6.80
C ALA A 91 19.21 3.22 7.38
N ASP A 92 20.01 2.38 6.74
CA ASP A 92 21.45 2.24 7.00
C ASP A 92 21.85 1.98 8.46
N SER A 93 20.95 1.35 9.23
CA SER A 93 21.13 1.08 10.67
C SER A 93 21.37 2.33 11.54
N ASP A 94 21.11 3.54 11.04
CA ASP A 94 21.19 4.75 11.83
C ASP A 94 20.00 4.83 12.80
N ALA A 95 20.19 5.37 13.99
CA ALA A 95 19.10 5.56 14.96
C ALA A 95 18.08 6.62 14.53
N GLU A 96 18.43 7.47 13.56
CA GLU A 96 17.54 8.51 13.05
C GLU A 96 16.63 7.99 11.94
N LEU A 97 15.36 8.39 11.98
CA LEU A 97 14.37 8.01 10.97
C LEU A 97 14.47 8.94 9.78
N GLU A 98 14.58 8.42 8.57
CA GLU A 98 14.51 9.16 7.32
C GLU A 98 13.08 9.25 6.81
N ILE A 99 12.79 10.24 5.96
CA ILE A 99 11.47 10.40 5.34
C ILE A 99 11.54 10.04 3.86
N LEU A 100 10.86 8.97 3.50
CA LEU A 100 10.70 8.53 2.12
C LEU A 100 9.37 9.05 1.55
N ALA A 101 9.46 9.82 0.47
CA ALA A 101 8.35 10.16 -0.39
C ALA A 101 8.48 9.35 -1.68
N TRP A 102 7.58 8.38 -1.87
CA TRP A 102 7.69 7.42 -2.96
C TRP A 102 6.37 7.23 -3.71
N GLY A 103 6.45 7.10 -5.03
CA GLY A 103 5.33 6.83 -5.91
C GLY A 103 5.72 5.89 -7.05
N TRP A 104 4.86 4.91 -7.33
CA TRP A 104 5.08 3.88 -8.35
C TRP A 104 5.22 4.47 -9.74
N HIS A 105 4.33 5.43 -10.10
CA HIS A 105 4.40 6.12 -11.38
C HIS A 105 5.36 7.33 -11.34
N GLU A 106 5.72 7.77 -10.14
CA GLU A 106 6.53 8.95 -9.87
C GLU A 106 7.95 8.61 -9.40
N GLN A 107 8.52 7.48 -9.83
CA GLN A 107 9.87 7.06 -9.38
C GLN A 107 10.92 8.15 -9.60
N GLY A 108 10.90 8.84 -10.75
CA GLY A 108 11.83 9.95 -11.05
C GLY A 108 11.59 11.23 -10.23
N GLN A 109 10.47 11.33 -9.51
CA GLN A 109 10.18 12.42 -8.58
C GLN A 109 10.20 11.95 -7.12
N SER A 110 10.38 10.65 -6.88
CA SER A 110 10.46 10.06 -5.56
C SER A 110 11.80 10.42 -4.93
N PHE A 111 11.79 10.65 -3.63
CA PHE A 111 12.97 11.13 -2.91
C PHE A 111 13.00 10.64 -1.47
N LEU A 112 14.21 10.59 -0.95
CA LEU A 112 14.53 10.33 0.43
C LEU A 112 15.04 11.64 1.05
N LEU A 113 14.50 11.98 2.21
CA LEU A 113 15.01 13.08 3.03
C LEU A 113 15.72 12.47 4.22
N ASP A 114 16.96 12.88 4.40
CA ASP A 114 17.79 12.55 5.55
C ASP A 114 18.11 13.85 6.32
N PHE A 115 18.18 13.76 7.64
CA PHE A 115 18.53 14.86 8.51
C PHE A 115 19.82 14.53 9.25
N SER A 116 20.88 15.23 8.88
CA SER A 116 22.20 15.04 9.47
C SER A 116 22.83 16.39 9.82
N GLU A 117 23.39 16.47 11.02
CA GLU A 117 24.15 17.64 11.50
C GLU A 117 23.39 19.00 11.43
N GLY A 118 22.06 18.98 11.52
CA GLY A 118 21.24 20.20 11.45
C GLY A 118 20.79 20.59 10.04
N HIS A 119 21.07 19.75 9.04
CA HIS A 119 20.75 19.99 7.64
C HIS A 119 19.86 18.87 7.10
N ILE A 120 18.85 19.25 6.30
CA ILE A 120 18.05 18.29 5.53
C ILE A 120 18.76 18.09 4.19
N SER A 121 19.20 16.86 3.93
CA SER A 121 19.65 16.42 2.61
C SER A 121 18.45 15.82 1.86
N LYS A 122 18.46 15.97 0.54
CA LYS A 122 17.46 15.38 -0.34
C LYS A 122 18.15 14.54 -1.39
N GLU A 123 17.84 13.25 -1.39
CA GLU A 123 18.37 12.30 -2.34
C GLU A 123 17.25 11.77 -3.25
N THR A 124 17.57 11.59 -4.52
CA THR A 124 16.65 10.93 -5.47
C THR A 124 16.52 9.46 -5.11
N PHE A 125 15.32 8.89 -5.21
CA PHE A 125 15.04 7.51 -4.85
C PHE A 125 15.97 6.47 -5.51
N ASP A 126 16.38 6.69 -6.76
CA ASP A 126 17.31 5.80 -7.47
C ASP A 126 18.69 5.67 -6.79
N ARG A 127 19.05 6.62 -5.93
CA ARG A 127 20.29 6.64 -5.15
C ARG A 127 20.10 6.22 -3.69
N ALA A 128 18.85 6.05 -3.26
CA ALA A 128 18.55 5.60 -1.91
C ALA A 128 19.14 4.21 -1.65
N PRO A 129 19.46 3.86 -0.39
CA PRO A 129 19.96 2.55 -0.03
C PRO A 129 19.03 1.42 -0.50
N ALA A 130 19.60 0.26 -0.79
CA ALA A 130 18.85 -0.89 -1.31
C ALA A 130 17.72 -1.33 -0.35
N GLU A 131 17.91 -1.14 0.96
CA GLU A 131 16.91 -1.45 1.98
C GLU A 131 15.69 -0.52 1.90
N VAL A 132 15.92 0.78 1.63
CA VAL A 132 14.86 1.77 1.39
C VAL A 132 14.08 1.42 0.13
N GLN A 133 14.80 1.09 -0.95
CA GLN A 133 14.17 0.69 -2.21
C GLN A 133 13.32 -0.57 -2.04
N LYS A 134 13.85 -1.56 -1.32
CA LYS A 134 13.13 -2.78 -1.00
C LYS A 134 11.88 -2.50 -0.17
N SER A 135 11.97 -1.65 0.86
CA SER A 135 10.82 -1.29 1.70
C SER A 135 9.69 -0.64 0.89
N ALA A 136 10.02 0.18 -0.10
CA ALA A 136 9.04 0.76 -1.02
C ALA A 136 8.37 -0.30 -1.90
N MET A 137 9.14 -1.27 -2.40
CA MET A 137 8.60 -2.39 -3.17
C MET A 137 7.72 -3.31 -2.31
N ASP A 138 8.17 -3.66 -1.11
CA ASP A 138 7.41 -4.48 -0.16
C ASP A 138 6.07 -3.80 0.17
N TRP A 139 6.06 -2.48 0.33
CA TRP A 139 4.82 -1.71 0.46
C TRP A 139 3.92 -1.82 -0.76
N TYR A 140 4.46 -1.66 -1.96
CA TYR A 140 3.68 -1.77 -3.20
C TYR A 140 3.06 -3.15 -3.35
N GLU A 141 3.83 -4.20 -3.05
CA GLU A 141 3.35 -5.58 -3.09
C GLU A 141 2.23 -5.82 -2.08
N ALA A 142 2.40 -5.39 -0.83
CA ALA A 142 1.41 -5.58 0.22
C ALA A 142 0.11 -4.77 -0.01
N TYR A 143 0.22 -3.53 -0.49
CA TYR A 143 -0.91 -2.63 -0.62
C TYR A 143 -1.61 -2.72 -1.96
N MET A 144 -0.86 -2.82 -3.06
CA MET A 144 -1.41 -2.74 -4.42
C MET A 144 -1.53 -4.12 -5.05
N SER A 145 -0.43 -4.87 -5.14
CA SER A 145 -0.42 -6.19 -5.79
C SER A 145 -1.27 -7.22 -5.03
N GLY A 146 -1.16 -7.26 -3.71
CA GLY A 146 -1.92 -8.16 -2.86
C GLY A 146 -3.43 -7.92 -2.92
N GLY A 147 -3.85 -6.64 -2.90
CA GLY A 147 -5.26 -6.26 -3.07
C GLY A 147 -5.81 -6.67 -4.45
N MET A 148 -5.01 -6.51 -5.51
CA MET A 148 -5.37 -6.93 -6.87
C MET A 148 -5.53 -8.45 -6.95
N THR A 149 -4.58 -9.19 -6.37
CA THR A 149 -4.59 -10.66 -6.36
C THR A 149 -5.83 -11.19 -5.66
N ILE A 150 -6.18 -10.64 -4.49
CA ILE A 150 -7.40 -11.00 -3.76
C ILE A 150 -8.64 -10.70 -4.60
N THR A 151 -8.68 -9.54 -5.27
CA THR A 151 -9.81 -9.14 -6.11
C THR A 151 -10.00 -10.10 -7.29
N LEU A 152 -8.93 -10.42 -8.02
CA LEU A 152 -8.97 -11.34 -9.15
C LEU A 152 -9.38 -12.76 -8.73
N VAL A 153 -8.79 -13.28 -7.64
CA VAL A 153 -9.16 -14.59 -7.11
C VAL A 153 -10.62 -14.59 -6.64
N GLY A 154 -11.09 -13.51 -6.01
CA GLY A 154 -12.49 -13.33 -5.62
C GLY A 154 -13.45 -13.40 -6.80
N MET A 155 -13.13 -12.72 -7.91
CA MET A 155 -13.90 -12.80 -9.15
C MET A 155 -13.94 -14.23 -9.70
N LEU A 156 -12.81 -14.94 -9.72
CA LEU A 156 -12.74 -16.33 -10.15
C LEU A 156 -13.57 -17.26 -9.25
N CYS A 157 -13.53 -17.06 -7.94
CA CYS A 157 -14.36 -17.80 -6.98
C CYS A 157 -15.85 -17.57 -7.25
N PHE A 158 -16.25 -16.32 -7.53
CA PHE A 158 -17.63 -15.99 -7.87
C PHE A 158 -18.08 -16.70 -9.16
N VAL A 159 -17.28 -16.63 -10.22
CA VAL A 159 -17.56 -17.31 -11.50
C VAL A 159 -17.69 -18.82 -11.29
N TYR A 160 -16.80 -19.41 -10.48
CA TYR A 160 -16.86 -20.83 -10.13
C TYR A 160 -18.22 -21.22 -9.52
N TYR A 161 -18.68 -20.48 -8.51
CA TYR A 161 -19.96 -20.78 -7.86
C TYR A 161 -21.17 -20.57 -8.77
N MET A 162 -21.12 -19.56 -9.65
CA MET A 162 -22.14 -19.35 -10.68
C MET A 162 -22.25 -20.55 -11.63
N LEU A 163 -21.11 -21.07 -12.12
CA LEU A 163 -21.09 -22.25 -12.98
C LEU A 163 -21.63 -23.49 -12.28
N VAL A 164 -21.23 -23.72 -11.03
CA VAL A 164 -21.75 -24.84 -10.22
C VAL A 164 -23.26 -24.74 -10.03
N ALA A 165 -23.79 -23.54 -9.77
CA ALA A 165 -25.21 -23.30 -9.62
C ALA A 165 -25.99 -23.57 -10.93
N VAL A 166 -25.43 -23.14 -12.08
CA VAL A 166 -26.01 -23.41 -13.40
C VAL A 166 -26.05 -24.91 -13.70
N VAL A 167 -24.95 -25.63 -13.49
CA VAL A 167 -24.90 -27.10 -13.69
C VAL A 167 -25.92 -27.80 -12.78
N TYR A 168 -26.02 -27.39 -11.51
CA TYR A 168 -27.00 -27.92 -10.58
C TYR A 168 -28.45 -27.67 -11.04
N ALA A 169 -28.75 -26.46 -11.53
CA ALA A 169 -30.06 -26.12 -12.07
C ALA A 169 -30.41 -26.97 -13.30
N VAL A 170 -29.47 -27.15 -14.24
CA VAL A 170 -29.64 -27.99 -15.43
C VAL A 170 -29.91 -29.44 -15.03
N VAL A 171 -29.09 -30.02 -14.14
CA VAL A 171 -29.28 -31.40 -13.66
C VAL A 171 -30.65 -31.57 -13.00
N ARG A 172 -31.09 -30.58 -12.21
CA ARG A 172 -32.40 -30.61 -11.55
C ARG A 172 -33.55 -30.56 -12.57
N ILE A 173 -33.45 -29.71 -13.59
CA ILE A 173 -34.44 -29.61 -14.67
C ILE A 173 -34.53 -30.93 -15.44
N VAL A 174 -33.39 -31.50 -15.85
CA VAL A 174 -33.34 -32.77 -16.60
C VAL A 174 -33.95 -33.91 -15.78
N ARG A 175 -33.63 -34.02 -14.48
CA ARG A 175 -34.22 -35.01 -13.59
C ARG A 175 -35.74 -34.87 -13.51
N ARG A 176 -36.24 -33.62 -13.41
CA ARG A 176 -37.68 -33.33 -13.35
C ARG A 176 -38.40 -33.74 -14.64
N ILE A 177 -37.83 -33.42 -15.81
CA ILE A 177 -38.39 -33.83 -17.11
C ILE A 177 -38.43 -35.36 -17.21
N ARG A 178 -37.34 -36.04 -16.85
CA ARG A 178 -37.29 -37.50 -16.88
C ARG A 178 -38.32 -38.15 -15.95
N SER A 179 -38.54 -37.60 -14.76
CA SER A 179 -39.57 -38.12 -13.85
C SER A 179 -40.99 -37.95 -14.37
N ILE A 180 -41.28 -36.87 -15.11
CA ILE A 180 -42.59 -36.65 -15.73
C ILE A 180 -42.82 -37.66 -16.86
N ASN A 181 -41.82 -37.89 -17.71
CA ASN A 181 -41.93 -38.84 -18.82
C ASN A 181 -42.03 -40.31 -18.38
N LEU A 182 -41.60 -40.65 -17.16
CA LEU A 182 -41.73 -42.01 -16.61
C LEU A 182 -43.08 -42.24 -15.90
N ALA A 183 -43.85 -41.17 -15.64
CA ALA A 183 -45.15 -41.23 -14.97
C ALA A 183 -46.34 -41.22 -15.94
N ASN A 184 -46.08 -40.95 -17.22
CA ASN A 184 -47.03 -41.06 -18.35
C ASN A 184 -46.77 -42.36 -19.12
#